data_AF-A0A2E4W2M4-F1
#
_entry.id   AF-A0A2E4W2M4-F1
#
_cell.length_a   1.000
_cell.length_b   1.000
_cell.length_c   1.000
_cell.angle_alpha   90.00
_cell.angle_beta   90.00
_cell.angle_gamma   90.00
#
_symmetry.space_group_name_H-M   'P 1'
#
loop_
_entity.id
_entity.type
_entity.pdbx_description
1 polymer ?
#
loop_
_entity_poly.entity_id
_entity_poly.type
_entity_poly.pdbx_seq_one_letter_code
_entity_poly.pdbx_strand_id
1 'polypeptide(L)'
;MDAMKFPLRFNETNGGLAMTEEGTDDYYRQLLSVAARTEPGAHPITPEFGIMDPTFKSIDRGQFLFAAARFVPEIEVVSVETTLTGDGANIVNFSFIKRPEM
;
A
#
# COMPACT_ATOMS: atom_id res chain seq x y z
N MET A 1 -4.17 12.07 9.53
CA MET A 1 -4.24 11.59 10.92
C MET A 1 -3.31 10.39 11.07
N ASP A 2 -2.64 10.24 12.22
CA ASP A 2 -1.83 9.04 12.49
C ASP A 2 -2.65 7.76 12.34
N ALA A 3 -2.03 6.72 11.78
CA ALA A 3 -2.67 5.44 11.56
C ALA A 3 -2.18 4.38 12.54
N MET A 4 -3.01 3.40 12.87
CA MET A 4 -2.53 2.22 13.59
C MET A 4 -1.56 1.44 12.72
N LYS A 5 -0.45 0.97 13.29
CA LYS A 5 0.54 0.19 12.56
C LYS A 5 -0.04 -1.14 12.11
N PHE A 6 0.28 -1.54 10.88
CA PHE A 6 -0.04 -2.85 10.32
C PHE A 6 1.26 -3.62 9.99
N PRO A 7 1.41 -4.88 10.44
CA PRO A 7 0.52 -5.62 11.33
C PRO A 7 0.40 -4.97 12.71
N LEU A 8 -0.74 -5.18 13.37
CA LEU A 8 -1.04 -4.61 14.69
C LEU A 8 0.04 -5.01 15.69
N ARG A 9 0.58 -4.02 16.40
CA ARG A 9 1.58 -4.18 17.45
C ARG A 9 1.22 -3.33 18.65
N PHE A 10 1.60 -3.80 19.82
CA PHE A 10 1.52 -3.05 21.06
C PHE A 10 2.90 -2.51 21.43
N ASN A 11 2.94 -1.33 22.00
CA ASN A 11 4.13 -0.75 22.57
C ASN A 11 4.41 -1.41 23.93
N GLU A 12 5.58 -2.00 24.07
CA GLU A 12 6.01 -2.76 25.25
C GLU A 12 6.07 -1.89 26.51
N THR A 13 6.26 -0.57 26.36
CA THR A 13 6.44 0.36 27.49
C THR A 13 5.13 0.82 28.12
N ASN A 14 4.07 0.99 27.33
CA ASN A 14 2.80 1.57 27.80
C ASN A 14 1.55 0.73 27.49
N GLY A 15 1.71 -0.42 26.81
CA GLY A 15 0.60 -1.28 26.39
C GLY A 15 -0.32 -0.66 25.32
N GLY A 16 0.02 0.53 24.80
CA GLY A 16 -0.73 1.22 23.76
C GLY A 16 -0.51 0.62 22.38
N LEU A 17 -1.36 0.98 21.41
CA LEU A 17 -1.18 0.57 20.02
C LEU A 17 0.01 1.31 19.40
N ALA A 18 0.84 0.58 18.65
CA ALA A 18 1.85 1.19 17.81
C ALA A 18 1.17 1.94 16.66
N MET A 19 1.58 3.18 16.44
CA MET A 19 1.05 4.07 15.40
C MET A 19 2.11 4.35 14.34
N THR A 20 1.68 4.71 13.14
CA THR A 20 2.48 5.32 12.09
C THR A 20 2.09 6.79 11.98
N GLU A 21 3.09 7.67 12.04
CA GLU A 21 2.90 9.11 11.97
C GLU A 21 2.52 9.54 10.55
N GLU A 22 1.50 10.37 10.44
CA GLU A 22 1.04 10.89 9.15
C GLU A 22 2.16 11.57 8.36
N GLY A 23 2.17 11.34 7.05
CA GLY A 23 3.11 12.02 6.14
C GLY A 23 4.52 11.43 6.14
N THR A 24 4.80 10.43 6.99
CA THR A 24 6.05 9.66 6.94
C THR A 24 6.02 8.61 5.83
N ASP A 25 7.19 8.19 5.37
CA ASP A 25 7.29 7.10 4.39
C ASP A 25 6.62 5.81 4.88
N ASP A 26 6.78 5.49 6.17
CA ASP A 26 6.22 4.27 6.75
C ASP A 26 4.69 4.28 6.74
N TYR A 27 4.08 5.45 6.93
CA TYR A 27 2.65 5.64 6.77
C TYR A 27 2.19 5.34 5.33
N TYR A 28 2.86 5.91 4.32
CA TYR A 28 2.49 5.68 2.92
C TYR A 28 2.77 4.25 2.45
N ARG A 29 3.90 3.65 2.87
CA ARG A 29 4.21 2.24 2.61
C ARG A 29 3.11 1.34 3.12
N GLN A 30 2.60 1.62 4.32
CA GLN A 30 1.50 0.86 4.90
C GLN A 30 0.21 1.00 4.08
N LEU A 31 -0.21 2.22 3.74
CA LEU A 31 -1.43 2.44 2.95
C LEU A 31 -1.38 1.71 1.61
N LEU A 32 -0.26 1.83 0.89
CA LEU A 32 -0.06 1.14 -0.39
C LEU A 32 -0.08 -0.37 -0.22
N SER A 33 0.55 -0.90 0.84
CA SER A 33 0.57 -2.33 1.13
C SER A 33 -0.83 -2.87 1.45
N VAL A 34 -1.64 -2.10 2.18
CA VAL A 34 -3.03 -2.48 2.48
C VAL A 34 -3.87 -2.46 1.20
N ALA A 35 -3.78 -1.40 0.40
CA ALA A 35 -4.49 -1.31 -0.87
C ALA A 35 -4.11 -2.45 -1.85
N ALA A 36 -2.82 -2.77 -1.94
CA ALA A 36 -2.31 -3.84 -2.79
C ALA A 36 -2.75 -5.25 -2.36
N ARG A 37 -3.02 -5.45 -1.07
CA ARG A 37 -3.43 -6.76 -0.53
C ARG A 37 -4.93 -6.91 -0.35
N THR A 38 -5.69 -5.84 -0.59
CA THR A 38 -7.14 -5.86 -0.46
C THR A 38 -7.76 -6.08 -1.83
N GLU A 39 -8.61 -7.08 -1.96
CA GLU A 39 -9.39 -7.30 -3.18
C GLU A 39 -10.62 -6.38 -3.20
N PRO A 40 -10.96 -5.78 -4.35
CA PRO A 40 -12.22 -5.04 -4.50
C PRO A 40 -13.43 -5.91 -4.10
N GLY A 41 -14.35 -5.32 -3.34
CA GLY A 41 -15.51 -5.98 -2.77
C GLY A 41 -15.27 -6.63 -1.40
N ALA A 42 -14.02 -6.70 -0.92
CA ALA A 42 -13.71 -7.23 0.41
C ALA A 42 -14.26 -6.34 1.54
N HIS A 43 -14.29 -5.02 1.32
CA HIS A 43 -14.87 -4.08 2.27
C HIS A 43 -16.37 -3.87 1.97
N PRO A 44 -17.28 -4.15 2.91
CA PRO A 44 -18.73 -4.04 2.68
C PRO A 44 -19.21 -2.62 2.35
N ILE A 45 -18.54 -1.59 2.89
CA ILE A 45 -18.95 -0.19 2.76
C ILE A 45 -18.22 0.50 1.61
N THR A 46 -16.98 0.11 1.32
CA THR A 46 -16.13 0.66 0.25
C THR A 46 -15.68 -0.44 -0.70
N PRO A 47 -16.62 -1.04 -1.45
CA PRO A 47 -16.32 -2.17 -2.33
C PRO A 47 -15.34 -1.82 -3.46
N GLU A 48 -15.18 -0.55 -3.80
CA GLU A 48 -14.19 -0.07 -4.75
C GLU A 48 -12.76 -0.07 -4.23
N PHE A 49 -12.54 -0.17 -2.90
CA PHE A 49 -11.21 -0.16 -2.30
C PHE A 49 -10.46 -1.46 -2.55
N GLY A 50 -9.19 -1.34 -2.94
CA GLY A 50 -8.31 -2.46 -3.22
C GLY A 50 -7.82 -2.51 -4.66
N ILE A 51 -7.00 -3.50 -4.96
CA ILE A 51 -6.45 -3.76 -6.29
C ILE A 51 -6.81 -5.18 -6.68
N MET A 52 -7.46 -5.33 -7.84
CA MET A 52 -7.80 -6.64 -8.37
C MET A 52 -6.55 -7.27 -8.98
N ASP A 53 -5.71 -7.90 -8.16
CA ASP A 53 -4.61 -8.74 -8.63
C ASP A 53 -4.92 -10.22 -8.36
N PRO A 54 -5.59 -10.91 -9.30
CA PRO A 54 -6.02 -12.30 -9.11
C PRO A 54 -4.85 -13.30 -9.10
N THR A 55 -3.60 -12.88 -9.32
CA THR A 55 -2.50 -13.84 -9.45
C THR A 55 -1.20 -13.47 -8.74
N PHE A 56 -0.92 -12.21 -8.41
CA PHE A 56 0.44 -11.74 -8.10
C PHE A 56 1.48 -12.20 -9.13
N LYS A 57 1.07 -12.70 -10.32
CA LYS A 57 1.95 -13.22 -11.36
C LYS A 57 2.34 -12.14 -12.36
N SER A 58 1.48 -11.14 -12.48
CA SER A 58 1.70 -9.93 -13.23
C SER A 58 0.82 -8.87 -12.58
N ILE A 59 1.36 -8.09 -11.64
CA ILE A 59 0.66 -6.86 -11.24
C ILE A 59 0.39 -6.09 -12.53
N ASP A 60 -0.89 -5.87 -12.84
CA ASP A 60 -1.25 -4.89 -13.86
C ASP A 60 -0.82 -3.53 -13.30
N ARG A 61 0.35 -3.08 -13.76
CA ARG A 61 0.97 -1.83 -13.31
C ARG A 61 0.00 -0.66 -13.47
N GLY A 62 -0.86 -0.69 -14.50
CA GLY A 62 -1.86 0.33 -14.73
C GLY A 62 -2.91 0.36 -13.62
N GLN A 63 -3.41 -0.80 -13.20
CA GLN A 63 -4.38 -0.87 -12.10
C GLN A 63 -3.77 -0.48 -10.76
N PHE A 64 -2.53 -0.90 -10.48
CA PHE A 64 -1.83 -0.50 -9.26
C PHE A 64 -1.62 1.02 -9.22
N LEU A 65 -1.12 1.61 -10.31
CA LEU A 65 -0.92 3.07 -10.40
C LEU A 65 -2.25 3.83 -10.24
N PHE A 66 -3.31 3.35 -10.89
CA PHE A 66 -4.62 3.97 -10.79
C PHE A 66 -5.18 3.92 -9.36
N ALA A 67 -5.09 2.77 -8.70
CA ALA A 67 -5.55 2.61 -7.33
C ALA A 67 -4.70 3.40 -6.33
N ALA A 68 -3.38 3.38 -6.48
CA ALA A 68 -2.46 4.18 -5.66
C ALA A 68 -2.79 5.67 -5.78
N ALA A 69 -2.98 6.17 -7.01
CA ALA A 69 -3.38 7.56 -7.24
C ALA A 69 -4.78 7.91 -6.70
N ARG A 70 -5.71 6.94 -6.70
CA ARG A 70 -7.08 7.11 -6.21
C ARG A 70 -7.16 7.12 -4.68
N PHE A 71 -6.42 6.24 -4.01
CA PHE A 71 -6.55 6.03 -2.56
C PHE A 71 -5.46 6.73 -1.74
N VAL A 72 -4.34 7.10 -2.35
CA VAL A 72 -3.24 7.82 -1.70
C VAL A 72 -2.81 9.00 -2.59
N PRO A 73 -3.67 10.02 -2.76
CA PRO A 73 -3.41 11.15 -3.67
C PRO A 73 -2.23 12.03 -3.26
N GLU A 74 -1.74 11.91 -2.02
CA GLU A 74 -0.63 12.69 -1.46
C GLU A 74 0.73 12.29 -2.03
N ILE A 75 0.82 11.15 -2.70
CA ILE A 75 2.06 10.64 -3.29
C ILE A 75 1.95 10.56 -4.83
N GLU A 76 3.13 10.50 -5.44
CA GLU A 76 3.31 10.19 -6.85
C GLU A 76 4.20 8.95 -6.96
N VAL A 77 3.69 7.91 -7.61
CA VAL A 77 4.46 6.68 -7.85
C VAL A 77 5.41 6.93 -9.02
N VAL A 78 6.71 6.81 -8.76
CA VAL A 78 7.80 7.10 -9.72
C VAL A 78 8.14 5.88 -10.57
N SER A 79 8.16 4.69 -9.94
CA SER A 79 8.47 3.45 -10.65
C SER A 79 7.75 2.25 -10.06
N VAL A 80 7.44 1.27 -10.91
CA VAL A 80 6.94 -0.05 -10.52
C VAL A 80 7.72 -1.10 -11.33
N GLU A 81 8.52 -1.90 -10.64
CA GLU A 81 9.34 -2.96 -11.19
C GLU A 81 8.82 -4.31 -10.71
N THR A 82 8.80 -5.29 -11.60
CA THR A 82 8.36 -6.66 -11.28
C THR A 82 9.48 -7.60 -11.66
N THR A 83 9.96 -8.37 -10.69
CA THR A 83 11.02 -9.35 -10.87
C THR A 83 10.49 -10.73 -10.55
N LEU A 84 10.55 -11.63 -11.55
CA LEU A 84 10.31 -13.05 -11.33
C LEU A 84 11.61 -13.68 -10.82
N THR A 85 11.57 -14.22 -9.61
CA THR A 85 12.68 -14.99 -9.05
C THR A 85 12.73 -16.39 -9.67
N GLY A 86 13.92 -17.02 -9.65
CA GLY A 86 14.12 -18.37 -10.20
C GLY A 86 13.22 -19.45 -9.58
N ASP A 87 12.69 -19.18 -8.38
CA ASP A 87 11.79 -20.07 -7.64
C ASP A 87 10.30 -19.82 -8.00
N GLY A 88 10.02 -18.95 -8.97
CA GLY A 88 8.67 -18.61 -9.42
C GLY A 88 7.92 -17.60 -8.55
N ALA A 89 8.57 -17.02 -7.53
CA ALA A 89 8.00 -15.93 -6.76
C ALA A 89 8.13 -14.60 -7.53
N ASN A 90 7.07 -13.80 -7.55
CA ASN A 90 7.10 -12.45 -8.10
C ASN A 90 7.32 -11.44 -7.00
N ILE A 91 8.36 -10.62 -7.17
CA ILE A 91 8.65 -9.48 -6.32
C ILE A 91 8.21 -8.24 -7.08
N VAL A 92 7.36 -7.42 -6.46
CA VAL A 92 7.02 -6.10 -7.00
C VAL A 92 7.66 -5.04 -6.11
N ASN A 93 8.53 -4.25 -6.72
CA ASN A 93 9.15 -3.08 -6.10
C ASN A 93 8.49 -1.83 -6.66
N PHE A 94 8.18 -0.88 -5.80
CA PHE A 94 7.66 0.42 -6.21
C PHE A 94 8.37 1.53 -5.46
N SER A 95 8.60 2.63 -6.16
CA SER A 95 9.18 3.86 -5.61
C SER A 95 8.16 4.98 -5.70
N PHE A 96 8.09 5.84 -4.69
CA PHE A 96 7.18 6.98 -4.66
C PHE A 96 7.87 8.21 -4.09
N ILE A 97 7.33 9.39 -4.41
CA ILE A 97 7.67 10.67 -3.82
C ILE A 97 6.41 11.31 -3.24
N LYS A 98 6.55 12.05 -2.13
CA LYS A 98 5.46 12.90 -1.63
C LYS A 98 5.25 14.05 -2.60
N ARG A 99 4.01 14.34 -2.99
CA ARG A 99 3.72 15.52 -3.80
C ARG A 99 4.02 16.78 -2.99
N PRO A 100 4.65 17.80 -3.60
CA PRO A 100 4.73 19.10 -2.97
C PRO A 100 3.31 19.63 -2.75
N GLU A 101 3.03 20.14 -1.55
CA GLU A 101 1.79 20.85 -1.26
C GLU A 101 1.69 22.06 -2.21
N MET A 102 0.59 22.16 -2.95
CA MET A 102 0.29 23.34 -3.78
C MET A 102 -0.15 24.52 -2.94
#